data_AF-A0A2T4WUD3-F1
#
_entry.id   AF-A0A2T4WUD3-F1
#
_cell.length_a   1.000
_cell.length_b   1.000
_cell.length_c   1.000
_cell.angle_alpha   90.00
_cell.angle_beta   90.00
_cell.angle_gamma   90.00
#
_symmetry.space_group_name_H-M   'P 1'
#
loop_
_entity.id
_entity.type
_entity.pdbx_description
1 polymer ?
#
loop_
_entity_poly.entity_id
_entity_poly.type
_entity_poly.pdbx_seq_one_letter_code
_entity_poly.pdbx_strand_id
1 'polypeptide(L)' 'EGDDFQTGNFDIITANYEREDLYVSRACGYKDIFNDLTLNLETDTDNWIINSEILNTTIKNEITAHVKIFH' A
#
# COMPACT_ATOMS: atom_id res chain seq x y z
N GLU A 1 -10.42 -17.93 -23.62
CA GLU A 1 -9.67 -18.01 -22.37
C GLU A 1 -8.18 -18.17 -22.65
N GLY A 2 -7.44 -17.07 -22.77
CA GLY A 2 -5.97 -17.09 -22.81
C GLY A 2 -5.47 -16.80 -21.41
N ASP A 3 -4.76 -17.74 -20.81
CA ASP A 3 -4.10 -17.57 -19.51
C ASP A 3 -2.89 -16.66 -19.72
N ASP A 4 -2.99 -15.41 -19.25
CA ASP A 4 -1.94 -14.40 -19.34
C ASP A 4 -0.87 -14.71 -18.29
N PHE A 5 -0.01 -15.68 -18.58
CA PHE A 5 1.16 -15.93 -17.76
C PHE A 5 2.09 -14.72 -17.86
N GLN A 6 2.23 -13.98 -16.76
CA GLN A 6 3.18 -12.89 -16.64
C GLN A 6 4.61 -13.42 -16.87
N THR A 7 5.16 -13.20 -18.07
CA THR A 7 6.52 -13.65 -18.44
C THR A 7 7.63 -12.68 -18.02
N GLY A 8 7.31 -11.66 -17.23
CA GLY A 8 8.26 -10.64 -16.76
C GLY A 8 8.83 -10.95 -15.38
N ASN A 9 9.95 -10.31 -15.04
CA ASN A 9 10.45 -10.27 -13.68
C ASN A 9 9.56 -9.34 -12.84
N PHE A 10 8.90 -9.88 -11.81
CA PHE A 10 7.95 -9.16 -10.96
C PHE A 10 8.50 -9.07 -9.54
N ASP A 11 8.27 -7.93 -8.89
CA ASP A 11 8.65 -7.69 -7.51
C ASP A 11 7.38 -7.54 -6.65
N ILE A 12 7.43 -7.99 -5.40
CA ILE A 12 6.29 -7.91 -4.48
C ILE A 12 6.60 -6.94 -3.34
N ILE A 13 5.73 -5.94 -3.14
CA ILE A 13 5.67 -5.15 -1.91
C ILE A 13 4.35 -5.45 -1.19
N THR A 14 4.44 -5.93 0.04
CA THR A 14 3.28 -6.13 0.91
C THR A 14 3.10 -4.94 1.84
N ALA A 15 1.90 -4.36 1.86
CA ALA A 15 1.51 -3.31 2.80
C ALA A 15 0.64 -3.87 3.93
N ASN A 16 1.05 -3.70 5.18
CA ASN A 16 0.26 -4.06 6.35
C ASN A 16 -0.16 -2.81 7.12
N TYR A 17 -1.36 -2.82 7.69
CA TYR A 17 -1.94 -1.69 8.42
C TYR A 17 -3.04 -2.17 9.37
N GLU A 18 -3.36 -1.35 10.36
CA GLU A 18 -4.56 -1.51 11.18
C GLU A 18 -5.67 -0.61 10.65
N ARG A 19 -6.90 -1.12 10.57
CA ARG A 19 -8.08 -0.38 10.10
C ARG A 19 -8.93 0.08 11.29
N GLU A 20 -9.27 1.36 11.31
CA GLU A 20 -10.20 1.97 12.26
C GLU A 20 -11.35 2.64 11.51
N ASP A 21 -12.58 2.28 11.84
CA ASP A 21 -13.77 2.87 11.24
C ASP A 21 -14.27 4.04 12.11
N LEU A 22 -14.23 5.27 11.57
CA LEU A 22 -14.68 6.48 12.24
C LEU A 22 -16.04 6.93 11.70
N TYR A 23 -17.07 6.93 12.54
CA TYR A 23 -18.38 7.47 12.18
C TYR A 23 -18.31 8.99 11.96
N VAL A 24 -18.84 9.45 10.83
CA VAL A 24 -18.87 10.87 10.48
C VAL A 24 -20.25 11.46 10.75
N SER A 25 -21.29 10.92 10.13
CA SER A 25 -22.67 11.36 10.33
C SER A 25 -23.67 10.37 9.72
N ARG A 26 -24.97 10.55 9.97
CA ARG A 26 -26.01 9.68 9.39
C ARG A 26 -26.02 9.76 7.86
N ALA A 27 -25.73 10.93 7.31
CA ALA A 27 -25.71 11.16 5.87
C ALA A 27 -24.40 10.66 5.22
N CYS A 28 -23.29 10.73 5.94
CA CYS A 28 -21.95 10.43 5.42
C CYS A 28 -21.45 9.03 5.78
N GLY A 29 -22.09 8.33 6.71
CA GLY A 29 -21.65 7.02 7.18
C GLY A 29 -20.34 7.08 7.95
N TYR A 30 -19.52 6.05 7.75
CA TYR A 30 -18.19 5.89 8.33
C TYR A 30 -17.12 6.21 7.30
N LYS A 31 -15.94 6.61 7.79
CA LYS A 31 -14.72 6.64 6.99
C LYS A 31 -13.67 5.76 7.65
N ASP A 32 -12.79 5.21 6.82
CA ASP A 32 -11.69 4.39 7.30
C ASP A 32 -10.48 5.27 7.61
N ILE A 33 -9.79 4.95 8.71
CA ILE A 33 -8.45 5.42 9.02
C ILE A 33 -7.55 4.19 9.00
N PHE A 34 -6.45 4.27 8.25
CA PHE A 34 -5.42 3.23 8.25
C PHE A 34 -4.27 3.69 9.13
N ASN A 35 -3.97 2.92 10.17
CA ASN A 35 -2.92 3.19 11.14
C ASN A 35 -1.76 2.19 10.97
N ASP A 36 -0.59 2.57 11.46
CA ASP A 36 0.59 1.72 11.54
C ASP A 36 0.97 1.04 10.22
N LEU A 37 0.89 1.81 9.12
CA LEU A 37 1.32 1.34 7.80
C LEU A 37 2.78 0.88 7.84
N THR A 38 3.01 -0.34 7.36
CA THR A 38 4.33 -0.91 7.12
C THR A 38 4.39 -1.45 5.70
N LEU A 39 5.59 -1.40 5.10
CA LEU A 39 5.87 -1.96 3.78
C LEU A 39 6.94 -3.03 3.92
N ASN A 40 6.73 -4.15 3.25
CA ASN A 40 7.70 -5.24 3.15
C ASN A 40 7.95 -5.53 1.68
N LEU A 41 9.13 -5.15 1.19
CA LEU A 41 9.63 -5.55 -0.13
C LEU A 41 10.19 -6.98 -0.02
N GLU A 42 9.63 -7.90 -0.81
CA GLU A 42 10.18 -9.24 -0.94
C GLU A 42 11.45 -9.20 -1.76
N THR A 43 12.49 -9.85 -1.25
CA THR A 43 13.77 -9.97 -1.96
C THR A 43 13.78 -11.24 -2.82
N ASP A 44 14.19 -11.10 -4.07
CA ASP A 44 14.40 -12.16 -5.04
C ASP A 44 15.77 -12.00 -5.73
N THR A 45 15.99 -12.75 -6.82
CA THR A 45 17.27 -12.79 -7.51
C THR A 45 17.52 -11.62 -8.48
N ASP A 46 16.49 -10.84 -8.81
CA ASP A 46 16.53 -9.78 -9.81
C ASP A 46 15.64 -8.58 -9.44
N ASN A 47 15.57 -8.17 -8.17
CA ASN A 47 14.71 -7.04 -7.79
C ASN A 47 15.01 -5.78 -8.58
N TRP A 48 14.02 -5.29 -9.33
CA TRP A 48 14.10 -3.98 -9.95
C TRP A 48 13.62 -2.89 -9.00
N ILE A 49 12.84 -3.23 -7.98
CA ILE A 49 12.53 -2.32 -6.88
C ILE A 49 13.71 -2.34 -5.90
N ILE A 50 14.33 -1.17 -5.72
CA ILE A 50 15.53 -1.02 -4.88
C ILE A 50 15.15 -0.67 -3.44
N ASN A 51 14.09 0.14 -3.27
CA ASN A 51 13.72 0.63 -1.95
C ASN A 51 12.26 1.10 -1.89
N SER A 52 11.72 1.20 -0.67
CA SER A 52 10.49 1.91 -0.40
C SER A 52 10.63 2.84 0.81
N GLU A 53 9.91 3.96 0.81
CA GLU A 53 9.88 4.93 1.89
C GLU A 53 8.44 5.21 2.29
N ILE A 54 8.14 5.15 3.59
CA ILE A 54 6.85 5.54 4.14
C ILE A 54 6.94 7.02 4.54
N LEU A 55 6.10 7.84 3.91
CA LEU A 55 5.99 9.27 4.21
C LEU A 55 5.01 9.53 5.34
N ASN A 56 3.98 8.69 5.47
CA ASN A 56 2.95 8.79 6.48
C ASN A 56 2.53 7.38 6.91
N THR A 57 2.63 7.10 8.20
CA THR A 57 2.19 5.82 8.79
C THR A 57 0.69 5.79 9.06
N THR A 58 0.04 6.96 9.11
CA THR A 58 -1.42 7.09 9.30
C THR A 58 -2.06 7.77 8.09
N ILE A 59 -3.04 7.11 7.47
CA ILE A 59 -3.78 7.59 6.30
C ILE A 59 -5.21 7.92 6.74
N LYS A 60 -5.56 9.21 6.66
CA LYS A 60 -6.89 9.73 7.03
C LYS A 60 -7.71 10.25 5.84
N ASN A 61 -7.05 10.39 4.68
CA ASN A 61 -7.60 10.81 3.39
C ASN A 61 -6.57 10.49 2.28
N GLU A 62 -7.02 10.45 1.02
CA GLU A 62 -6.19 10.16 -0.16
C GLU A 62 -5.67 11.38 -0.93
N ILE A 63 -5.49 12.55 -0.28
CA ILE A 63 -5.13 13.80 -0.98
C ILE A 63 -3.62 13.91 -1.26
N THR A 64 -2.79 13.15 -0.55
CA THR A 64 -1.32 13.21 -0.65
C THR A 64 -0.71 11.83 -0.86
N ALA A 65 0.54 11.79 -1.33
CA ALA A 65 1.30 10.54 -1.37
C ALA A 65 1.68 10.11 0.06
N HIS A 66 1.55 8.82 0.34
CA HIS A 66 1.88 8.22 1.64
C HIS A 66 3.10 7.32 1.60
N VAL A 67 3.49 6.85 0.41
CA VAL A 67 4.63 5.96 0.18
C VAL A 67 5.38 6.39 -1.09
N LYS A 68 6.68 6.11 -1.14
CA LYS A 68 7.49 6.16 -2.36
C LYS A 68 8.10 4.80 -2.62
N ILE A 69 8.21 4.44 -3.88
CA ILE A 69 8.84 3.22 -4.35
C ILE A 69 9.93 3.63 -5.34
N PHE A 70 11.12 3.09 -5.17
CA PHE A 70 12.30 3.42 -5.96
C PHE A 70 12.75 2.19 -6.75
N HIS A 71 13.19 2.43 -7.99
CA HIS A 71 13.75 1.45 -8.90
C HIS A 71 15.11 1.92 -9.45
#